data_AF-A0A965D0J0-F1
#
_entry.id   AF-A0A965D0J0-F1
#
_cell.length_a   1.000
_cell.length_b   1.000
_cell.length_c   1.000
_cell.angle_alpha   90.00
_cell.angle_beta   90.00
_cell.angle_gamma   90.00
#
_symmetry.space_group_name_H-M   'P 1'
#
loop_
_entity.id
_entity.type
_entity.pdbx_description
1 polymer ?
#
loop_
_entity_poly.entity_id
_entity_poly.type
_entity_poly.pdbx_seq_one_letter_code
_entity_poly.pdbx_strand_id
1 'polypeptide(L)' 'MQKTRTLEFAMIIEGEITLVLDLEEVHLKAGETVVLRGVNHSWSNRSGNPCTVAFSSHDGRY' A
#
# COMPACT_ATOMS: atom_id res chain seq x y z
N MET A 1 -0.56 11.74 -0.67
CA MET A 1 -0.02 11.15 -1.91
C MET A 1 1.50 11.20 -1.81
N GLN A 2 2.19 10.06 -1.94
CA GLN A 2 3.63 9.91 -1.75
C GLN A 2 4.24 9.17 -2.93
N LYS A 3 5.42 9.63 -3.36
CA LYS A 3 6.26 8.95 -4.35
C LYS A 3 7.70 8.97 -3.87
N THR A 4 8.24 7.79 -3.59
CA THR A 4 9.64 7.58 -3.17
C THR A 4 10.32 6.62 -4.13
N ARG A 5 11.64 6.75 -4.32
CA ARG A 5 12.40 5.81 -5.15
C ARG A 5 12.72 4.54 -4.34
N THR A 6 11.68 3.77 -4.07
CA THR A 6 11.71 2.58 -3.21
C THR A 6 11.04 1.39 -3.90
N LEU A 7 11.48 0.18 -3.54
CA LEU A 7 10.70 -1.05 -3.72
C LEU A 7 10.01 -1.34 -2.39
N GLU A 8 8.69 -1.37 -2.39
CA GLU A 8 7.90 -1.57 -1.17
C GLU A 8 7.01 -2.80 -1.29
N PHE A 9 7.07 -3.65 -0.27
CA PHE A 9 6.14 -4.75 -0.06
C PHE A 9 5.17 -4.32 1.04
N ALA A 10 3.89 -4.19 0.70
CA ALA A 10 2.83 -3.86 1.64
C ALA A 10 1.93 -5.09 1.81
N MET A 11 1.91 -5.66 3.02
CA MET A 11 1.07 -6.80 3.37
C MET A 11 -0.04 -6.35 4.32
N ILE A 12 -1.28 -6.63 3.96
CA ILE A 12 -2.43 -6.35 4.84
C ILE A 12 -2.52 -7.48 5.86
N ILE A 13 -2.22 -7.18 7.12
CA ILE A 13 -2.21 -8.17 8.21
C ILE A 13 -3.61 -8.36 8.78
N GLU A 14 -4.33 -7.26 8.99
CA GLU A 14 -5.67 -7.25 9.57
C GLU A 14 -6.49 -6.09 9.00
N GLY A 15 -7.79 -6.31 8.81
CA GLY A 15 -8.73 -5.31 8.30
C GLY A 15 -8.71 -5.18 6.78
N GLU A 16 -9.11 -4.00 6.31
CA GLU A 16 -9.20 -3.66 4.89
C GLU A 16 -8.73 -2.22 4.66
N ILE A 17 -8.18 -1.94 3.47
CA ILE A 17 -7.69 -0.62 3.10
C ILE A 17 -7.75 -0.42 1.59
N THR A 18 -7.96 0.82 1.15
CA THR A 18 -7.89 1.17 -0.26
C THR A 18 -6.53 1.78 -0.58
N LEU A 19 -5.82 1.15 -1.52
CA LEU A 19 -4.65 1.73 -2.18
C LEU A 19 -5.14 2.67 -3.28
N VAL A 20 -4.79 3.95 -3.18
CA VAL A 20 -5.14 4.97 -4.16
C VAL A 20 -3.90 5.25 -5.02
N LEU A 21 -4.02 4.99 -6.32
CA LEU A 21 -3.01 5.24 -7.36
C LEU A 21 -3.44 6.45 -8.22
N ASP A 22 -2.60 6.82 -9.19
CA ASP A 22 -2.88 7.96 -10.07
C ASP A 22 -4.13 7.76 -10.95
N LEU A 23 -4.42 6.52 -11.36
CA LEU A 23 -5.48 6.20 -12.33
C LEU A 23 -6.57 5.26 -11.78
N GLU A 24 -6.34 4.66 -10.62
CA GLU A 24 -7.24 3.66 -10.07
C GLU A 24 -7.15 3.59 -8.55
N GLU A 25 -8.15 2.94 -7.96
CA GLU A 25 -8.15 2.56 -6.55
C GLU A 25 -8.30 1.04 -6.45
N VAL A 26 -7.46 0.42 -5.62
CA VAL A 26 -7.48 -1.02 -5.37
C VAL A 26 -7.90 -1.25 -3.93
N HIS A 27 -9.00 -1.98 -3.73
CA HIS A 27 -9.47 -2.34 -2.41
C HIS A 27 -8.81 -3.65 -1.97
N LEU A 28 -8.18 -3.65 -0.80
CA LEU A 28 -7.36 -4.74 -0.30
C LEU A 28 -7.85 -5.20 1.08
N LYS A 29 -7.75 -6.50 1.34
CA LYS A 29 -8.16 -7.18 2.57
C LYS A 29 -7.00 -7.95 3.19
N ALA A 30 -7.17 -8.33 4.46
CA ALA A 30 -6.21 -9.16 5.18
C ALA A 30 -5.76 -10.39 4.37
N GLY A 31 -4.45 -10.61 4.32
CA GLY A 31 -3.79 -11.67 3.55
C GLY A 31 -3.31 -11.23 2.15
N GLU A 32 -3.78 -10.10 1.63
CA GLU A 32 -3.34 -9.60 0.33
C GLU A 32 -2.02 -8.80 0.44
N THR A 33 -1.23 -8.86 -0.63
CA THR A 33 0.08 -8.19 -0.71
C THR A 33 0.19 -7.37 -1.98
N VAL A 34 0.76 -6.18 -1.86
CA VAL A 34 1.06 -5.29 -2.98
C VAL A 34 2.56 -5.07 -3.07
N VAL A 35 3.07 -5.04 -4.31
CA VAL A 35 4.45 -4.63 -4.62
C VAL A 35 4.42 -3.29 -5.33
N LEU A 36 5.01 -2.27 -4.71
CA LEU A 36 5.07 -0.90 -5.24
C LEU A 36 6.49 -0.60 -5.70
N ARG A 37 6.63 -0.20 -6.97
CA ARG A 37 7.92 0.07 -7.64
C ARG A 37 8.11 1.57 -7.90
N GLY A 38 8.28 2.35 -6.84
CA GLY A 38 8.43 3.81 -6.94
C GLY A 38 7.23 4.53 -7.55
N VAL A 39 6.03 3.96 -7.38
CA VAL A 39 4.77 4.53 -7.88
C VAL A 39 4.20 5.54 -6.90
N ASN A 40 3.56 6.58 -7.43
CA ASN A 40 2.84 7.55 -6.61
C ASN A 40 1.59 6.87 -6.04
N HIS A 41 1.43 6.91 -4.72
CA HIS A 41 0.30 6.23 -4.08
C HIS A 41 -0.09 6.87 -2.75
N SER A 42 -1.24 6.45 -2.21
CA SER A 42 -1.65 6.71 -0.84
C SER A 42 -2.57 5.61 -0.32
N TRP A 43 -2.77 5.60 0.99
CA TRP A 43 -3.61 4.62 1.67
C TRP A 43 -4.82 5.32 2.28
N SER A 44 -6.02 4.78 2.05
CA SER A 44 -7.28 5.30 2.58
C SER A 44 -8.02 4.19 3.30
N ASN A 45 -8.13 4.32 4.63
CA ASN A 45 -8.99 3.45 5.41
C ASN A 45 -10.40 4.05 5.48
N ARG A 46 -11.35 3.41 4.80
CA ARG A 46 -12.76 3.83 4.71
C ARG A 46 -13.71 2.89 5.46
N SER A 47 -13.18 1.92 6.19
CA SER A 47 -13.96 0.85 6.85
C SER A 47 -14.59 1.26 8.18
N GLY A 48 -14.11 2.36 8.79
CA GLY A 48 -14.47 2.74 10.15
C GLY A 48 -13.82 1.89 11.25
N ASN A 49 -13.05 0.85 10.89
CA ASN A 49 -12.31 -0.01 11.82
C ASN A 49 -10.79 0.15 11.60
N PRO A 50 -9.94 -0.14 12.60
CA PRO A 50 -8.50 -0.17 12.40
C PRO A 50 -8.08 -1.16 11.29
N CYS A 51 -6.99 -0.84 10.60
CA CYS A 51 -6.35 -1.72 9.63
C CYS A 51 -4.84 -1.73 9.90
N THR A 52 -4.24 -2.92 9.89
CA THR A 52 -2.82 -3.12 10.16
C THR A 52 -2.11 -3.53 8.88
N VAL A 53 -1.12 -2.75 8.48
CA VAL A 53 -0.32 -2.99 7.27
C VAL A 53 1.14 -3.08 7.65
N ALA A 54 1.80 -4.15 7.22
CA ALA A 54 3.25 -4.31 7.34
C ALA A 54 3.92 -3.80 6.06
N PHE A 55 4.87 -2.88 6.21
CA PHE A 55 5.67 -2.35 5.12
C PHE A 55 7.12 -2.82 5.22
N SER A 56 7.63 -3.41 4.15
CA SER A 56 9.07 -3.61 3.95
C SER A 56 9.52 -2.72 2.79
N SER A 57 10.29 -1.67 3.10
CA SER A 57 10.70 -0.64 2.15
C SER A 57 12.21 -0.72 1.93
N HIS A 58 12.63 -0.81 0.67
CA HIS A 58 14.02 -0.96 0.27
C HIS A 58 14.41 0.15 -0.73
N ASP A 59 15.68 0.58 -0.70
CA ASP A 59 16.20 1.56 -1.67
C ASP A 59 16.05 1.02 -3.10
N GLY A 60 15.45 1.82 -3.98
CA GLY A 60 15.18 1.47 -5.37
C GLY A 60 16.33 1.84 -6.33
N ARG A 61 17.59 1.64 -5.91
CA ARG A 61 18.75 1.82 -6.79
C ARG A 61 18.88 0.61 -7.72
N TYR A 62 18.77 0.88 -9.02
CA TYR A 62 19.17 -0.01 -10.11
C TYR A 62 20.29 0.66 -10.91
#